data_AF-A0A4U5NDQ6-F1
#
_entry.id   AF-A0A4U5NDQ6-F1
#
_cell.length_a   1.000
_cell.length_b   1.000
_cell.length_c   1.000
_cell.angle_alpha   90.00
_cell.angle_beta   90.00
_cell.angle_gamma   90.00
#
_symmetry.space_group_name_H-M   'P 1'
#
loop_
_entity.id
_entity.type
_entity.pdbx_description
1 polymer ?
#
loop_
_entity_poly.entity_id
_entity_poly.type
_entity_poly.pdbx_seq_one_letter_code
_entity_poly.pdbx_strand_id
1 'polypeptide(L)'
;MDLTAAVESGFVIVMVCENFPADCTSEIKSTIKSTKTFVLTFHDVDSKIAVDELRKQFQDLDSVRLHELSTIYSYGRFQESSADALAMYDSCYAFSYGSSLTAASNGLLFANNLKSKNYKTLNRQLTFDGSPAVLRSYAFFQIDDSTGEFTVWGELKATATLSCAPSEFTACFQLELSVNNSALTTSPADLSECAFTGSGCRSYLWLFIVGGVVAAVALVAAAFYCYRRRQRLEIYRLHWKLPSKSFKIIDKPTGGKSNSGGKFLNKKRNVNSYVLIGSTKAEFTELTQRGKLEFSKDELELLTELKKASHDNIAKFLGVHYNEGPRFLVMQTFVERATLDDILKNIDNAEKKYESKDPTEMLEETENDAHDEELSVDMIFKSGFVHDIIKGLTYLHRTIGYHGWLSVHTCMIDANWVLKLTNFGLGRLVHRFNETGQLVCESIPLSHYVSIAPEHLNDCQYGSVYPLGSQEGDIYSLGIVACQILFDSDPYTDSALLTQEVLKKISNGALTPKIPQTSSQFEESLKDLVSPCLVGVNARPNIRSVSDCFNKVFHKSRGNLVDQMLARNAQYANQLEGTVNQRTGMLQEAQMMSYKLLCELLPK
;
A
#
# COMPACT_ATOMS: atom_id res chain seq x y z
N MET A 1 62.81 13.28 9.38
CA MET A 1 62.27 12.03 9.94
C MET A 1 63.39 11.41 10.74
N ASP A 2 63.18 11.23 12.04
CA ASP A 2 64.17 10.62 12.92
C ASP A 2 64.26 9.13 12.55
N LEU A 3 65.44 8.65 12.16
CA LEU A 3 65.63 7.28 11.66
C LEU A 3 65.21 6.24 12.70
N THR A 4 65.32 6.61 13.98
CA THR A 4 64.85 5.88 15.17
C THR A 4 63.34 5.61 15.15
N ALA A 5 62.53 6.60 14.76
CA ALA A 5 61.06 6.47 14.76
C ALA A 5 60.53 5.50 13.68
N ALA A 6 61.26 5.35 12.57
CA ALA A 6 60.89 4.41 11.50
C ALA A 6 61.10 2.95 11.91
N VAL A 7 62.04 2.66 12.80
CA VAL A 7 62.45 1.28 13.15
C VAL A 7 61.54 0.68 14.23
N GLU A 8 61.03 1.48 15.18
CA GLU A 8 60.05 1.01 16.19
C GLU A 8 58.73 0.53 15.59
N SER A 9 58.43 0.96 14.35
CA SER A 9 57.23 0.57 13.60
C SER A 9 57.40 -0.76 12.83
N GLY A 10 58.52 -1.47 13.01
CA GLY A 10 58.77 -2.79 12.41
C GLY A 10 59.40 -2.77 11.00
N PHE A 11 59.93 -1.62 10.55
CA PHE A 11 60.58 -1.52 9.24
C PHE A 11 62.07 -1.84 9.31
N VAL A 12 62.57 -2.53 8.28
CA VAL A 12 64.02 -2.73 8.05
C VAL A 12 64.53 -1.61 7.16
N ILE A 13 65.58 -0.92 7.59
CA ILE A 13 66.22 0.14 6.82
C ILE A 13 67.45 -0.44 6.12
N VAL A 14 67.48 -0.32 4.78
CA VAL A 14 68.65 -0.68 3.97
C VAL A 14 69.27 0.61 3.43
N MET A 15 70.45 0.94 3.90
CA MET A 15 71.24 2.06 3.38
C MET A 15 72.12 1.58 2.24
N VAL A 16 71.87 2.07 1.03
CA VAL A 16 72.70 1.75 -0.15
C VAL A 16 73.81 2.79 -0.25
N CYS A 17 75.05 2.33 -0.31
CA CYS A 17 76.20 3.21 -0.40
C CYS A 17 77.23 2.69 -1.41
N GLU A 18 77.91 3.61 -2.09
CA GLU A 18 78.94 3.30 -3.07
C GLU A 18 80.35 3.13 -2.44
N ASN A 19 80.54 3.58 -1.21
CA ASN A 19 81.82 3.55 -0.46
C ASN A 19 81.82 2.46 0.63
N PHE A 20 82.97 2.24 1.28
CA PHE A 20 83.08 1.24 2.36
C PHE A 20 82.10 1.55 3.52
N PRO A 21 81.56 0.55 4.25
CA PRO A 21 80.49 0.79 5.23
C PRO A 21 80.81 1.86 6.28
N ALA A 22 82.08 1.95 6.68
CA ALA A 22 82.55 2.92 7.68
C ALA A 22 82.42 4.37 7.19
N ASP A 23 82.69 4.63 5.92
CA ASP A 23 82.62 5.98 5.35
C ASP A 23 81.18 6.46 5.25
N CYS A 24 80.29 5.56 4.82
CA CYS A 24 78.87 5.81 4.63
C CYS A 24 78.12 6.17 5.91
N THR A 25 78.69 5.80 7.05
CA THR A 25 78.01 5.86 8.34
C THR A 25 78.75 6.68 9.37
N SER A 26 79.92 7.24 9.04
CA SER A 26 80.77 7.99 9.98
C SER A 26 80.01 9.06 10.77
N GLU A 27 79.10 9.79 10.12
CA GLU A 27 78.28 10.85 10.74
C GLU A 27 77.07 10.35 11.53
N ILE A 28 76.61 9.12 11.27
CA ILE A 28 75.35 8.56 11.81
C ILE A 28 75.53 7.20 12.51
N LYS A 29 76.79 6.84 12.82
CA LYS A 29 77.17 5.53 13.35
C LYS A 29 76.44 5.20 14.66
N SER A 30 76.22 6.20 15.51
CA SER A 30 75.49 6.07 16.78
C SER A 30 74.02 5.68 16.58
N THR A 31 73.35 6.26 15.57
CA THR A 31 71.95 5.97 15.22
C THR A 31 71.79 4.59 14.60
N ILE A 32 72.74 4.18 13.76
CA ILE A 32 72.73 2.87 13.10
C ILE A 32 72.97 1.76 14.12
N LYS A 33 73.86 1.96 15.10
CA LYS A 33 74.09 0.99 16.18
C LYS A 33 72.82 0.66 16.96
N SER A 34 71.97 1.65 17.24
CA SER A 34 70.72 1.43 17.99
C SER A 34 69.57 0.83 17.17
N THR A 35 69.75 0.55 15.87
CA THR A 35 68.66 0.17 14.96
C THR A 35 68.97 -1.10 14.16
N LYS A 36 67.94 -1.82 13.73
CA LYS A 36 68.08 -2.97 12.81
C LYS A 36 68.29 -2.47 11.36
N THR A 37 69.42 -1.79 11.15
CA THR A 37 69.78 -1.18 9.87
C THR A 37 70.89 -1.99 9.20
N PHE A 38 70.71 -2.29 7.92
CA PHE A 38 71.73 -2.91 7.09
C PHE A 38 72.34 -1.89 6.15
N VAL A 39 73.67 -1.90 6.03
CA VAL A 39 74.40 -1.11 5.04
C VAL A 39 74.73 -2.02 3.86
N LEU A 40 74.15 -1.75 2.70
CA LEU A 40 74.45 -2.43 1.46
C LEU A 40 75.54 -1.66 0.71
N THR A 41 76.71 -2.27 0.56
CA THR A 41 77.82 -1.73 -0.24
C THR A 41 78.66 -2.86 -0.83
N PHE A 42 79.64 -2.51 -1.67
CA PHE A 42 80.53 -3.48 -2.30
C PHE A 42 81.23 -4.33 -1.23
N HIS A 43 81.30 -5.62 -1.49
CA HIS A 43 82.00 -6.57 -0.63
C HIS A 43 82.96 -7.38 -1.47
N ASP A 44 84.18 -7.47 -0.96
CA ASP A 44 85.27 -8.07 -1.68
C ASP A 44 86.07 -8.96 -0.74
N VAL A 45 85.77 -10.27 -0.83
CA VAL A 45 86.20 -11.32 0.11
C VAL A 45 87.73 -11.44 0.18
N ASP A 46 88.43 -11.16 -0.93
CA ASP A 46 89.89 -11.32 -1.03
C ASP A 46 90.68 -10.05 -0.65
N SER A 47 90.00 -8.98 -0.20
CA SER A 47 90.60 -7.64 -0.10
C SER A 47 91.65 -7.51 1.00
N LYS A 48 91.43 -8.14 2.17
CA LYS A 48 92.34 -8.04 3.31
C LYS A 48 93.68 -8.74 3.04
N ILE A 49 93.63 -9.90 2.39
CA ILE A 49 94.82 -10.68 1.99
C ILE A 49 95.57 -9.95 0.87
N ALA A 50 94.85 -9.45 -0.15
CA ALA A 50 95.46 -8.74 -1.27
C ALA A 50 96.19 -7.44 -0.83
N VAL A 51 95.61 -6.68 0.11
CA VAL A 51 96.22 -5.43 0.60
C VAL A 51 97.49 -5.70 1.40
N ASP A 52 97.50 -6.72 2.27
CA ASP A 52 98.69 -7.08 3.03
C ASP A 52 99.79 -7.68 2.16
N GLU A 53 99.45 -8.38 1.08
CA GLU A 53 100.39 -8.95 0.13
C GLU A 53 100.95 -7.90 -0.86
N LEU A 54 100.13 -6.96 -1.31
CA LEU A 54 100.59 -5.76 -2.04
C LEU A 54 101.56 -4.95 -1.17
N ARG A 55 101.22 -4.75 0.11
CA ARG A 55 102.10 -4.07 1.08
C ARG A 55 103.45 -4.78 1.22
N LYS A 56 103.48 -6.12 1.20
CA LYS A 56 104.73 -6.91 1.19
C LYS A 56 105.51 -6.78 -0.12
N GLN A 57 104.85 -6.85 -1.28
CA GLN A 57 105.53 -6.71 -2.59
C GLN A 57 106.12 -5.31 -2.81
N PHE A 58 105.47 -4.26 -2.31
CA PHE A 58 106.01 -2.90 -2.37
C PHE A 58 107.10 -2.62 -1.32
N GLN A 59 107.26 -3.48 -0.30
CA GLN A 59 108.39 -3.41 0.64
C GLN A 59 109.70 -3.94 0.04
N ASP A 60 109.65 -4.82 -0.97
CA ASP A 60 110.83 -5.43 -1.63
C ASP A 60 111.37 -4.63 -2.84
N LEU A 61 110.81 -3.45 -3.14
CA LEU A 61 111.27 -2.56 -4.22
C LEU A 61 112.29 -1.54 -3.70
N ASP A 62 113.47 -1.48 -4.33
CA ASP A 62 114.62 -0.62 -3.99
C ASP A 62 114.23 0.81 -3.56
N SER A 63 114.88 1.27 -2.49
CA SER A 63 114.65 2.52 -1.74
C SER A 63 114.56 3.80 -2.57
N VAL A 64 115.01 3.77 -3.83
CA VAL A 64 114.96 4.91 -4.77
C VAL A 64 113.59 5.05 -5.45
N ARG A 65 112.83 3.95 -5.65
CA ARG A 65 111.46 4.01 -6.21
C ARG A 65 110.38 4.27 -5.16
N LEU A 66 110.68 3.99 -3.90
CA LEU A 66 109.79 4.30 -2.76
C LEU A 66 109.56 5.80 -2.58
N HIS A 67 110.49 6.67 -3.00
CA HIS A 67 110.34 8.11 -2.84
C HIS A 67 109.38 8.74 -3.87
N GLU A 68 109.37 8.28 -5.12
CA GLU A 68 108.42 8.73 -6.15
C GLU A 68 107.00 8.19 -5.92
N LEU A 69 106.87 6.97 -5.38
CA LEU A 69 105.58 6.43 -4.93
C LEU A 69 105.09 7.15 -3.66
N SER A 70 105.99 7.53 -2.75
CA SER A 70 105.62 8.30 -1.54
C SER A 70 104.98 9.66 -1.87
N THR A 71 105.28 10.25 -3.03
CA THR A 71 104.70 11.52 -3.46
C THR A 71 103.26 11.37 -3.99
N ILE A 72 102.92 10.18 -4.51
CA ILE A 72 101.53 9.79 -4.82
C ILE A 72 100.78 9.50 -3.51
N TYR A 73 101.46 8.91 -2.53
CA TYR A 73 100.91 8.67 -1.19
C TYR A 73 100.80 9.93 -0.29
N SER A 74 101.47 11.04 -0.64
CA SER A 74 101.53 12.25 0.21
C SER A 74 100.51 13.34 -0.10
N TYR A 75 99.65 13.18 -1.12
CA TYR A 75 98.45 14.01 -1.23
C TYR A 75 97.39 13.42 -0.28
N GLY A 76 97.30 14.02 0.91
CA GLY A 76 96.67 13.46 2.10
C GLY A 76 95.24 12.95 1.93
N ARG A 77 95.10 11.63 2.08
CA ARG A 77 93.94 10.90 2.64
C ARG A 77 94.11 9.37 2.66
N PHE A 78 95.26 8.83 2.27
CA PHE A 78 95.47 7.38 2.13
C PHE A 78 95.76 6.61 3.43
N GLN A 79 95.43 7.17 4.60
CA GLN A 79 95.71 6.51 5.88
C GLN A 79 94.53 5.71 6.46
N GLU A 80 93.35 5.69 5.83
CA GLU A 80 92.19 4.96 6.40
C GLU A 80 91.30 4.14 5.44
N SER A 81 91.63 4.01 4.15
CA SER A 81 90.84 3.16 3.23
C SER A 81 91.76 2.25 2.40
N SER A 82 91.82 0.98 2.77
CA SER A 82 92.46 -0.07 1.96
C SER A 82 91.76 -0.28 0.60
N ALA A 83 90.53 0.23 0.46
CA ALA A 83 89.71 0.08 -0.73
C ALA A 83 90.17 0.99 -1.89
N ASP A 84 90.58 2.23 -1.62
CA ASP A 84 90.98 3.18 -2.67
C ASP A 84 92.29 2.78 -3.35
N ALA A 85 93.24 2.26 -2.57
CA ALA A 85 94.51 1.77 -3.10
C ALA A 85 94.31 0.53 -4.00
N LEU A 86 93.39 -0.35 -3.60
CA LEU A 86 93.01 -1.54 -4.36
C LEU A 86 92.26 -1.17 -5.65
N ALA A 87 91.33 -0.22 -5.57
CA ALA A 87 90.60 0.28 -6.72
C ALA A 87 91.54 0.95 -7.74
N MET A 88 92.54 1.72 -7.26
CA MET A 88 93.55 2.33 -8.13
C MET A 88 94.47 1.28 -8.77
N TYR A 89 94.90 0.26 -8.00
CA TYR A 89 95.66 -0.88 -8.52
C TYR A 89 94.88 -1.63 -9.61
N ASP A 90 93.63 -2.03 -9.33
CA ASP A 90 92.77 -2.73 -10.28
C ASP A 90 92.49 -1.87 -11.52
N SER A 91 92.34 -0.55 -11.36
CA SER A 91 92.17 0.39 -12.47
C SER A 91 93.42 0.49 -13.35
N CYS A 92 94.61 0.61 -12.76
CA CYS A 92 95.88 0.65 -13.50
C CYS A 92 96.16 -0.67 -14.24
N TYR A 93 95.85 -1.80 -13.62
CA TYR A 93 96.01 -3.12 -14.24
C TYR A 93 94.97 -3.38 -15.32
N ALA A 94 93.70 -3.03 -15.08
CA ALA A 94 92.66 -3.08 -16.10
C ALA A 94 93.00 -2.17 -17.29
N PHE A 95 93.57 -0.98 -17.04
CA PHE A 95 94.06 -0.09 -18.08
C PHE A 95 95.19 -0.74 -18.90
N SER A 96 96.18 -1.33 -18.21
CA SER A 96 97.31 -2.01 -18.85
C SER A 96 96.85 -3.21 -19.68
N TYR A 97 95.89 -4.00 -19.17
CA TYR A 97 95.32 -5.12 -19.89
C TYR A 97 94.47 -4.68 -21.09
N GLY A 98 93.59 -3.69 -20.93
CA GLY A 98 92.84 -3.15 -22.07
C GLY A 98 93.74 -2.54 -23.14
N SER A 99 94.89 -1.99 -22.73
CA SER A 99 95.90 -1.44 -23.63
C SER A 99 96.68 -2.52 -24.38
N SER A 100 96.80 -3.72 -23.80
CA SER A 100 97.39 -4.87 -24.50
C SER A 100 96.44 -5.46 -25.55
N LEU A 101 95.12 -5.32 -25.33
CA LEU A 101 94.09 -5.76 -26.27
C LEU A 101 93.87 -4.76 -27.41
N THR A 102 94.03 -3.46 -27.17
CA THR A 102 93.79 -2.40 -28.15
C THR A 102 94.63 -1.15 -27.91
N ALA A 103 94.97 -0.42 -28.98
CA ALA A 103 95.65 0.87 -28.87
C ALA A 103 94.80 1.88 -28.06
N ALA A 104 95.40 2.45 -27.00
CA ALA A 104 94.71 3.27 -25.98
C ALA A 104 94.14 4.61 -26.49
N SER A 105 94.27 4.93 -27.79
CA SER A 105 93.86 6.23 -28.35
C SER A 105 92.35 6.41 -28.53
N ASN A 106 91.56 5.33 -28.44
CA ASN A 106 90.10 5.40 -28.55
C ASN A 106 89.42 4.74 -27.34
N GLY A 107 88.97 5.55 -26.38
CA GLY A 107 88.35 5.10 -25.13
C GLY A 107 87.08 4.26 -25.31
N LEU A 108 86.32 4.46 -26.41
CA LEU A 108 85.11 3.68 -26.68
C LEU A 108 85.43 2.27 -27.19
N LEU A 109 86.42 2.16 -28.09
CA LEU A 109 86.91 0.86 -28.56
C LEU A 109 87.59 0.11 -27.42
N PHE A 110 88.37 0.81 -26.61
CA PHE A 110 88.98 0.28 -25.40
C PHE A 110 87.92 -0.32 -24.46
N ALA A 111 86.88 0.46 -24.13
CA ALA A 111 85.79 0.01 -23.26
C ALA A 111 85.03 -1.19 -23.87
N ASN A 112 84.67 -1.15 -25.15
CA ASN A 112 83.94 -2.25 -25.79
C ASN A 112 84.71 -3.57 -25.80
N ASN A 113 86.04 -3.55 -25.86
CA ASN A 113 86.86 -4.77 -25.85
C ASN A 113 87.03 -5.39 -24.46
N LEU A 114 86.81 -4.61 -23.40
CA LEU A 114 86.80 -5.12 -22.02
C LEU A 114 85.51 -5.88 -21.69
N LYS A 115 84.41 -5.64 -22.40
CA LYS A 115 83.12 -6.31 -22.17
C LYS A 115 83.25 -7.83 -22.26
N SER A 116 82.65 -8.52 -21.31
CA SER A 116 82.53 -9.99 -21.23
C SER A 116 83.87 -10.72 -21.17
N LYS A 117 84.92 -10.03 -20.72
CA LYS A 117 86.24 -10.60 -20.48
C LYS A 117 86.43 -10.89 -19.00
N ASN A 118 87.10 -11.99 -18.70
CA ASN A 118 87.55 -12.32 -17.36
C ASN A 118 89.07 -12.31 -17.38
N TYR A 119 89.66 -11.60 -16.43
CA TYR A 119 91.09 -11.46 -16.32
C TYR A 119 91.55 -11.76 -14.90
N LYS A 120 92.56 -12.63 -14.79
CA LYS A 120 93.15 -13.00 -13.51
C LYS A 120 94.41 -12.18 -13.31
N THR A 121 94.41 -11.29 -12.32
CA THR A 121 95.61 -10.66 -11.78
C THR A 121 96.34 -11.67 -10.89
N LEU A 122 97.57 -11.34 -10.43
CA LEU A 122 98.37 -12.27 -9.64
C LEU A 122 97.61 -12.90 -8.45
N ASN A 123 96.71 -12.12 -7.82
CA ASN A 123 96.00 -12.56 -6.61
C ASN A 123 94.47 -12.45 -6.69
N ARG A 124 93.88 -11.95 -7.79
CA ARG A 124 92.41 -11.70 -7.89
C ARG A 124 91.90 -11.89 -9.32
N GLN A 125 90.60 -12.11 -9.49
CA GLN A 125 89.97 -12.24 -10.82
C GLN A 125 88.99 -11.09 -11.07
N LEU A 126 89.35 -10.20 -11.99
CA LEU A 126 88.49 -9.12 -12.47
C LEU A 126 87.60 -9.66 -13.59
N THR A 127 86.28 -9.56 -13.38
CA THR A 127 85.26 -10.05 -14.30
C THR A 127 84.53 -8.83 -14.85
N PHE A 128 84.43 -8.71 -16.16
CA PHE A 128 83.65 -7.68 -16.84
C PHE A 128 82.43 -8.34 -17.46
N ASP A 129 81.24 -7.78 -17.25
CA ASP A 129 79.99 -8.32 -17.79
C ASP A 129 79.71 -7.71 -19.19
N GLY A 130 78.46 -7.56 -19.60
CA GLY A 130 78.11 -6.84 -20.84
C GLY A 130 78.52 -5.35 -20.84
N SER A 131 79.03 -4.84 -19.72
CA SER A 131 79.54 -3.49 -19.51
C SER A 131 81.08 -3.46 -19.39
N PRO A 132 81.75 -2.35 -19.76
CA PRO A 132 83.18 -2.14 -19.50
C PRO A 132 83.52 -1.91 -18.02
N ALA A 133 82.54 -2.01 -17.12
CA ALA A 133 82.74 -1.89 -15.68
C ALA A 133 83.11 -3.24 -15.06
N VAL A 134 83.98 -3.22 -14.04
CA VAL A 134 84.27 -4.42 -13.25
C VAL A 134 83.02 -4.84 -12.49
N LEU A 135 82.62 -6.10 -12.65
CA LEU A 135 81.53 -6.71 -11.91
C LEU A 135 81.91 -6.82 -10.43
N ARG A 136 81.10 -6.21 -9.56
CA ARG A 136 81.34 -6.20 -8.11
C ARG A 136 80.27 -7.00 -7.39
N SER A 137 80.70 -7.74 -6.37
CA SER A 137 79.79 -8.33 -5.38
C SER A 137 79.48 -7.32 -4.29
N TYR A 138 78.32 -7.47 -3.66
CA TYR A 138 77.85 -6.58 -2.60
C TYR A 138 77.61 -7.41 -1.33
N ALA A 139 77.59 -6.77 -0.18
CA ALA A 139 77.11 -7.42 1.04
C ALA A 139 76.31 -6.46 1.90
N PHE A 140 75.42 -7.05 2.69
CA PHE A 140 74.75 -6.42 3.80
C PHE A 140 75.67 -6.48 5.01
N PHE A 141 76.13 -5.32 5.44
CA PHE A 141 76.89 -5.17 6.66
C PHE A 141 75.97 -4.73 7.79
N GLN A 142 76.16 -5.34 8.95
CA GLN A 142 75.54 -4.95 10.19
C GLN A 142 76.62 -4.59 11.21
N ILE A 143 76.42 -3.51 11.96
CA ILE A 143 77.31 -3.16 13.07
C ILE A 143 76.98 -4.11 14.22
N ASP A 144 77.98 -4.83 14.71
CA ASP A 144 77.85 -5.62 15.92
C ASP A 144 77.86 -4.69 17.14
N ASP A 145 76.82 -4.80 17.97
CA ASP A 145 76.63 -3.95 19.14
C ASP A 145 77.76 -4.08 20.17
N SER A 146 78.39 -5.26 20.24
CA SER A 146 79.41 -5.59 21.23
C SER A 146 80.80 -5.11 20.83
N THR A 147 81.18 -5.30 19.57
CA THR A 147 82.52 -4.95 19.05
C THR A 147 82.56 -3.58 18.38
N GLY A 148 81.41 -3.06 17.90
CA GLY A 148 81.34 -1.82 17.14
C GLY A 148 81.94 -1.91 15.74
N GLU A 149 82.28 -3.11 15.29
CA GLU A 149 82.81 -3.42 13.97
C GLU A 149 81.70 -3.86 13.01
N PHE A 150 81.94 -3.70 11.70
CA PHE A 150 81.04 -4.16 10.67
C PHE A 150 81.23 -5.66 10.44
N THR A 151 80.14 -6.41 10.57
CA THR A 151 80.08 -7.84 10.27
C THR A 151 79.21 -8.07 9.04
N VAL A 152 79.58 -9.07 8.23
CA VAL A 152 78.84 -9.43 7.01
C VAL A 152 77.66 -10.31 7.40
N TRP A 153 76.45 -9.79 7.23
CA TRP A 153 75.20 -10.51 7.48
C TRP A 153 74.80 -11.40 6.31
N GLY A 154 74.93 -10.88 5.08
CA GLY A 154 74.67 -11.64 3.87
C GLY A 154 75.37 -11.04 2.66
N GLU A 155 75.86 -11.89 1.78
CA GLU A 155 76.62 -11.56 0.58
C GLU A 155 75.74 -11.73 -0.65
N LEU A 156 75.73 -10.73 -1.52
CA LEU A 156 75.18 -10.76 -2.86
C LEU A 156 76.33 -10.95 -3.85
N LYS A 157 76.64 -12.20 -4.15
CA LYS A 157 77.72 -12.56 -5.06
C LYS A 157 77.28 -12.33 -6.50
N ALA A 158 78.01 -11.47 -7.20
CA ALA A 158 77.75 -11.20 -8.61
C ALA A 158 78.52 -12.19 -9.50
N THR A 159 77.80 -12.87 -10.40
CA THR A 159 78.37 -13.82 -11.37
C THR A 159 77.97 -13.41 -12.79
N ALA A 160 78.95 -13.31 -13.69
CA ALA A 160 78.68 -12.95 -15.08
C ALA A 160 77.94 -14.10 -15.80
N THR A 161 76.91 -13.77 -16.59
CA THR A 161 76.12 -14.74 -17.34
C THR A 161 76.45 -14.65 -18.83
N LEU A 162 76.65 -15.80 -19.50
CA LEU A 162 77.14 -15.85 -20.89
C LEU A 162 76.08 -15.58 -21.98
N SER A 163 74.80 -15.43 -21.62
CA SER A 163 73.69 -15.35 -22.58
C SER A 163 72.62 -14.35 -22.14
N CYS A 164 72.86 -13.07 -22.44
CA CYS A 164 71.93 -11.98 -22.16
C CYS A 164 71.20 -11.56 -23.44
N ALA A 165 69.87 -11.59 -23.40
CA ALA A 165 69.02 -11.16 -24.51
C ALA A 165 69.06 -9.62 -24.64
N PRO A 166 68.93 -9.07 -25.87
CA PRO A 166 68.96 -7.63 -26.08
C PRO A 166 67.60 -7.04 -25.69
N SER A 167 67.43 -6.66 -24.42
CA SER A 167 66.38 -5.73 -23.98
C SER A 167 67.02 -4.50 -23.35
N GLU A 168 66.25 -3.41 -23.29
CA GLU A 168 66.66 -2.01 -23.04
C GLU A 168 67.44 -1.73 -21.73
N PHE A 169 67.77 -2.74 -20.94
CA PHE A 169 68.56 -2.62 -19.72
C PHE A 169 69.75 -3.58 -19.76
N THR A 170 70.94 -3.05 -20.02
CA THR A 170 72.22 -3.76 -20.03
C THR A 170 72.64 -4.18 -18.61
N ALA A 171 72.13 -5.31 -18.12
CA ALA A 171 72.67 -5.99 -16.94
C ALA A 171 72.88 -7.47 -17.29
N CYS A 172 74.13 -7.94 -17.26
CA CYS A 172 74.51 -9.26 -17.76
C CYS A 172 75.20 -10.10 -16.67
N PHE A 173 74.60 -10.09 -15.48
CA PHE A 173 75.07 -10.80 -14.31
C PHE A 173 73.89 -11.29 -13.46
N GLN A 174 74.12 -12.35 -12.70
CA GLN A 174 73.21 -12.88 -11.71
C GLN A 174 73.76 -12.59 -10.31
N LEU A 175 72.91 -12.10 -9.42
CA LEU A 175 73.22 -11.95 -8.00
C LEU A 175 72.71 -13.18 -7.25
N GLU A 176 73.59 -13.85 -6.53
CA GLU A 176 73.26 -14.95 -5.63
C GLU A 176 73.41 -14.49 -4.18
N LEU A 177 72.32 -14.58 -3.40
CA LEU A 177 72.33 -14.20 -1.99
C LEU A 177 72.78 -15.39 -1.13
N SER A 178 73.89 -15.23 -0.42
CA SER A 178 74.38 -16.15 0.60
C SER A 178 74.30 -15.46 1.96
N VAL A 179 73.48 -15.98 2.89
CA VAL A 179 73.30 -15.39 4.23
C VAL A 179 74.13 -16.16 5.25
N ASN A 180 74.91 -15.46 6.08
CA ASN A 180 75.66 -16.07 7.18
C ASN A 180 74.69 -16.36 8.33
N ASN A 181 74.35 -17.64 8.49
CA ASN A 181 73.13 -18.02 9.17
C ASN A 181 73.34 -18.31 10.67
N SER A 182 72.74 -17.49 11.54
CA SER A 182 72.34 -17.92 12.89
C SER A 182 70.99 -17.34 13.36
N ALA A 183 70.31 -16.51 12.54
CA ALA A 183 69.02 -15.90 12.90
C ALA A 183 67.87 -16.20 11.90
N LEU A 184 68.11 -16.94 10.82
CA LEU A 184 67.09 -17.28 9.83
C LEU A 184 66.64 -18.76 9.97
N THR A 185 66.22 -19.15 11.18
CA THR A 185 65.56 -20.45 11.46
C THR A 185 64.15 -20.28 12.00
N THR A 186 63.52 -19.13 11.75
CA THR A 186 62.05 -19.03 11.78
C THR A 186 61.56 -19.03 10.35
N SER A 187 60.83 -20.08 10.00
CA SER A 187 60.08 -20.21 8.74
C SER A 187 59.44 -18.87 8.38
N PRO A 188 59.51 -18.40 7.13
CA PRO A 188 58.73 -17.25 6.73
C PRO A 188 57.26 -17.62 7.00
N ALA A 189 56.62 -16.94 7.95
CA ALA A 189 55.18 -16.94 8.01
C ALA A 189 54.72 -16.42 6.64
N ASP A 190 53.87 -17.18 5.95
CA ASP A 190 53.35 -16.85 4.61
C ASP A 190 53.03 -15.36 4.49
N LEU A 191 53.96 -14.60 3.93
CA LEU A 191 53.75 -13.20 3.60
C LEU A 191 52.92 -13.18 2.32
N SER A 192 51.61 -13.26 2.50
CA SER A 192 50.65 -13.08 1.41
C SER A 192 50.75 -11.66 0.83
N GLU A 193 50.54 -11.56 -0.47
CA GLU A 193 50.56 -10.35 -1.32
C GLU A 193 49.75 -9.15 -0.74
N CYS A 194 48.84 -9.43 0.20
CA CYS A 194 48.00 -8.46 0.92
C CYS A 194 48.77 -7.55 1.89
N ALA A 195 49.97 -7.90 2.35
CA ALA A 195 50.73 -7.08 3.30
C ALA A 195 51.26 -5.77 2.69
N PHE A 196 51.36 -5.69 1.34
CA PHE A 196 52.00 -4.58 0.64
C PHE A 196 51.05 -3.44 0.24
N THR A 197 49.73 -3.66 0.19
CA THR A 197 48.78 -2.72 -0.45
C THR A 197 47.92 -1.88 0.51
N GLY A 198 48.05 -2.06 1.82
CA GLY A 198 47.52 -1.09 2.80
C GLY A 198 46.00 -0.89 2.84
N SER A 199 45.19 -1.76 2.24
CA SER A 199 43.71 -1.71 2.34
C SER A 199 43.15 -2.96 3.01
N GLY A 200 42.54 -2.78 4.19
CA GLY A 200 42.13 -3.84 5.10
C GLY A 200 41.10 -4.84 4.54
N CYS A 201 41.39 -6.13 4.73
CA CYS A 201 40.50 -7.24 4.45
C CYS A 201 39.40 -7.40 5.53
N ARG A 202 38.21 -6.84 5.29
CA ARG A 202 36.92 -7.35 5.82
C ARG A 202 35.82 -7.10 4.79
N SER A 203 35.18 -8.17 4.31
CA SER A 203 34.05 -8.06 3.37
C SER A 203 32.79 -7.59 4.11
N TYR A 204 32.36 -6.36 3.85
CA TYR A 204 31.11 -5.77 4.36
C TYR A 204 29.88 -6.14 3.50
N LEU A 205 30.03 -7.06 2.54
CA LEU A 205 28.98 -7.39 1.58
C LEU A 205 27.70 -7.92 2.26
N TRP A 206 27.86 -8.62 3.39
CA TRP A 206 26.74 -9.09 4.21
C TRP A 206 25.97 -7.93 4.89
N LEU A 207 26.62 -6.82 5.25
CA LEU A 207 25.95 -5.65 5.82
C LEU A 207 25.03 -4.97 4.79
N PHE A 208 25.43 -4.95 3.51
CA PHE A 208 24.58 -4.41 2.44
C PHE A 208 23.36 -5.30 2.18
N ILE A 209 23.50 -6.63 2.24
CA ILE A 209 22.37 -7.56 2.11
C ILE A 209 21.39 -7.39 3.28
N VAL A 210 21.90 -7.36 4.52
CA VAL A 210 21.06 -7.15 5.71
C VAL A 210 20.39 -5.78 5.67
N GLY A 211 21.13 -4.72 5.29
CA GLY A 211 20.58 -3.37 5.11
C GLY A 211 19.48 -3.31 4.05
N GLY A 212 19.67 -4.02 2.93
CA GLY A 212 18.66 -4.12 1.87
C GLY A 212 17.38 -4.82 2.32
N VAL A 213 17.49 -5.91 3.08
CA VAL A 213 16.33 -6.63 3.64
C VAL A 213 15.58 -5.74 4.64
N VAL A 214 16.30 -5.06 5.54
CA VAL A 214 15.68 -4.15 6.52
C VAL A 214 14.98 -2.98 5.81
N ALA A 215 15.61 -2.40 4.78
CA ALA A 215 15.00 -1.33 3.99
C ALA A 215 13.74 -1.82 3.24
N ALA A 216 13.76 -3.02 2.67
CA ALA A 216 12.60 -3.60 2.01
C ALA A 216 11.44 -3.85 2.99
N VAL A 217 11.72 -4.40 4.18
CA VAL A 217 10.70 -4.60 5.23
C VAL A 217 10.14 -3.25 5.70
N ALA A 218 10.99 -2.24 5.89
CA ALA A 218 10.56 -0.91 6.28
C ALA A 218 9.68 -0.25 5.20
N LEU A 219 10.01 -0.42 3.91
CA LEU A 219 9.21 0.07 2.80
C LEU A 219 7.85 -0.63 2.72
N VAL A 220 7.80 -1.95 2.90
CA VAL A 220 6.53 -2.70 2.93
C VAL A 220 5.68 -2.28 4.13
N ALA A 221 6.28 -2.11 5.31
CA ALA A 221 5.59 -1.64 6.51
C ALA A 221 5.08 -0.20 6.33
N ALA A 222 5.87 0.69 5.73
CA ALA A 222 5.47 2.06 5.41
C ALA A 222 4.36 2.09 4.36
N ALA A 223 4.44 1.28 3.31
CA ALA A 223 3.39 1.15 2.30
C ALA A 223 2.09 0.60 2.91
N PHE A 224 2.16 -0.42 3.76
CA PHE A 224 1.02 -0.97 4.49
C PHE A 224 0.42 0.06 5.46
N TYR A 225 1.27 0.81 6.17
CA TYR A 225 0.85 1.91 7.04
C TYR A 225 0.17 3.02 6.24
N CYS A 226 0.75 3.45 5.12
CA CYS A 226 0.18 4.45 4.21
C CYS A 226 -1.14 3.95 3.61
N TYR A 227 -1.24 2.68 3.22
CA TYR A 227 -2.47 2.05 2.74
C TYR A 227 -3.55 2.05 3.83
N ARG A 228 -3.24 1.58 5.04
CA ARG A 228 -4.15 1.61 6.19
C ARG A 228 -4.53 3.03 6.58
N ARG A 229 -3.59 3.97 6.58
CA ARG A 229 -3.83 5.38 6.88
C ARG A 229 -4.71 6.01 5.81
N ARG A 230 -4.49 5.70 4.53
CA ARG A 230 -5.35 6.14 3.44
C ARG A 230 -6.76 5.59 3.58
N GLN A 231 -6.93 4.30 3.86
CA GLN A 231 -8.25 3.72 4.14
C GLN A 231 -8.93 4.39 5.36
N ARG A 232 -8.20 4.63 6.46
CA ARG A 232 -8.74 5.39 7.60
C ARG A 232 -9.13 6.81 7.21
N LEU A 233 -8.32 7.50 6.39
CA LEU A 233 -8.60 8.85 5.92
C LEU A 233 -9.81 8.90 4.95
N GLU A 234 -10.08 7.83 4.19
CA GLU A 234 -11.29 7.75 3.35
C GLU A 234 -12.59 7.78 4.18
N ILE A 235 -12.59 7.21 5.40
CA ILE A 235 -13.71 7.33 6.36
C ILE A 235 -13.97 8.81 6.73
N TYR A 236 -12.91 9.63 6.79
CA TYR A 236 -13.00 11.07 7.07
C TYR A 236 -13.19 11.93 5.81
N ARG A 237 -12.99 11.41 4.60
CA ARG A 237 -13.14 12.15 3.33
C ARG A 237 -14.58 12.17 2.82
N LEU A 238 -15.40 11.21 3.22
CA LEU A 238 -16.83 11.29 2.98
C LEU A 238 -17.39 12.37 3.89
N HIS A 239 -17.79 13.49 3.28
CA HIS A 239 -18.43 14.61 3.98
C HIS A 239 -19.87 14.21 4.34
N TRP A 240 -20.01 13.23 5.24
CA TRP A 240 -21.29 12.91 5.87
C TRP A 240 -21.64 13.95 6.93
N LYS A 241 -20.65 14.64 7.52
CA LYS A 241 -20.91 15.82 8.36
C LYS A 241 -21.28 17.02 7.49
N LEU A 242 -22.44 17.60 7.75
CA LEU A 242 -22.96 18.79 7.07
C LEU A 242 -22.85 20.00 8.00
N PRO A 243 -21.96 20.98 7.72
CA PRO A 243 -21.87 22.19 8.52
C PRO A 243 -23.08 23.10 8.28
N SER A 244 -23.47 23.93 9.25
CA SER A 244 -24.64 24.84 9.18
C SER A 244 -24.68 25.71 7.93
N LYS A 245 -23.51 26.08 7.39
CA LYS A 245 -23.39 26.93 6.20
C LYS A 245 -23.67 26.20 4.88
N SER A 246 -23.64 24.86 4.89
CA SER A 246 -23.80 24.04 3.68
C SER A 246 -25.25 23.83 3.25
N PHE A 247 -26.20 24.15 4.13
CA PHE A 247 -27.61 23.94 3.87
C PHE A 247 -28.48 25.07 4.41
N LYS A 248 -29.71 25.16 3.91
CA LYS A 248 -30.73 26.11 4.37
C LYS A 248 -32.02 25.37 4.63
N ILE A 249 -32.64 25.61 5.78
CA ILE A 249 -33.97 25.10 6.10
C ILE A 249 -34.98 26.11 5.54
N ILE A 250 -35.96 25.59 4.81
CA ILE A 250 -37.06 26.35 4.24
C ILE A 250 -38.35 25.84 4.87
N ASP A 251 -38.97 26.71 5.66
CA ASP A 251 -40.29 26.48 6.21
C ASP A 251 -41.35 27.07 5.27
N LYS A 252 -42.38 26.29 4.98
CA LYS A 252 -43.54 26.80 4.25
C LYS A 252 -44.43 27.61 5.20
N PRO A 253 -44.95 28.75 4.74
CA PRO A 253 -45.88 29.54 5.54
C PRO A 253 -47.15 28.73 5.83
N THR A 254 -47.48 28.60 7.12
CA THR A 254 -48.71 28.00 7.65
C THR A 254 -49.91 28.87 7.27
N GLY A 255 -50.48 28.67 6.09
CA GLY A 255 -51.67 29.42 5.66
C GLY A 255 -52.07 29.36 4.19
N GLY A 256 -51.26 28.74 3.31
CA GLY A 256 -51.67 28.54 1.92
C GLY A 256 -52.77 27.49 1.80
N LYS A 257 -54.00 27.88 1.45
CA LYS A 257 -55.08 26.95 1.09
C LYS A 257 -54.56 25.96 0.04
N SER A 258 -54.44 24.68 0.40
CA SER A 258 -54.07 23.65 -0.56
C SER A 258 -55.19 23.52 -1.57
N ASN A 259 -54.88 23.69 -2.86
CA ASN A 259 -55.85 23.48 -3.93
C ASN A 259 -56.19 21.98 -3.98
N SER A 260 -57.29 21.57 -3.33
CA SER A 260 -57.69 20.18 -3.13
C SER A 260 -58.37 19.55 -4.36
N GLY A 261 -58.21 20.15 -5.55
CA GLY A 261 -58.89 19.74 -6.79
C GLY A 261 -58.09 18.82 -7.71
N GLY A 262 -56.86 18.43 -7.37
CA GLY A 262 -56.04 17.55 -8.21
C GLY A 262 -56.41 16.07 -8.06
N LYS A 263 -56.54 15.33 -9.18
CA LYS A 263 -56.61 13.85 -9.18
C LYS A 263 -55.46 13.27 -8.35
N PHE A 264 -55.73 12.26 -7.53
CA PHE A 264 -54.80 11.62 -6.59
C PHE A 264 -53.42 11.31 -7.20
N LEU A 265 -53.40 10.84 -8.46
CA LEU A 265 -52.20 10.55 -9.24
C LEU A 265 -51.23 11.73 -9.44
N ASN A 266 -51.65 12.98 -9.24
CA ASN A 266 -50.83 14.19 -9.42
C ASN A 266 -50.61 14.99 -8.14
N LYS A 267 -51.07 14.49 -6.98
CA LYS A 267 -50.95 15.19 -5.70
C LYS A 267 -49.54 14.98 -5.13
N LYS A 268 -48.74 16.04 -5.02
CA LYS A 268 -47.44 16.02 -4.32
C LYS A 268 -47.61 16.25 -2.82
N ARG A 269 -46.71 15.68 -2.00
CA ARG A 269 -46.78 15.81 -0.54
C ARG A 269 -46.57 17.26 -0.12
N ASN A 270 -47.40 17.73 0.81
CA ASN A 270 -47.21 19.04 1.41
C ASN A 270 -46.40 18.92 2.70
N VAL A 271 -45.08 19.04 2.59
CA VAL A 271 -44.19 19.03 3.76
C VAL A 271 -44.01 20.45 4.31
N ASN A 272 -44.13 20.59 5.63
CA ASN A 272 -44.06 21.87 6.35
C ASN A 272 -42.68 22.52 6.24
N SER A 273 -41.62 21.73 6.32
CA SER A 273 -40.24 22.20 6.22
C SER A 273 -39.39 21.23 5.41
N TYR A 274 -38.39 21.74 4.72
CA TYR A 274 -37.41 20.93 4.00
C TYR A 274 -36.06 21.63 3.98
N VAL A 275 -35.00 20.88 3.67
CA VAL A 275 -33.64 21.41 3.60
C VAL A 275 -33.21 21.52 2.13
N LEU A 276 -32.51 22.60 1.78
CA LEU A 276 -31.74 22.71 0.54
C LEU A 276 -30.25 22.57 0.84
N ILE A 277 -29.60 21.61 0.19
CA ILE A 277 -28.16 21.40 0.22
C ILE A 277 -27.63 21.67 -1.19
N GLY A 278 -27.09 22.87 -1.41
CA GLY A 278 -26.84 23.37 -2.77
C GLY A 278 -28.14 23.46 -3.58
N SER A 279 -28.24 22.69 -4.65
CA SER A 279 -29.46 22.55 -5.47
C SER A 279 -30.35 21.37 -5.07
N THR A 280 -29.89 20.51 -4.16
CA THR A 280 -30.59 19.25 -3.81
C THR A 280 -31.58 19.50 -2.69
N LYS A 281 -32.83 19.10 -2.91
CA LYS A 281 -33.88 19.09 -1.89
C LYS A 281 -33.75 17.86 -1.00
N ALA A 282 -33.78 18.08 0.30
CA ALA A 282 -33.59 17.07 1.34
C ALA A 282 -34.74 17.12 2.35
N GLU A 283 -35.12 15.94 2.84
CA GLU A 283 -35.93 15.78 4.04
C GLU A 283 -35.00 15.52 5.22
N PHE A 284 -35.43 15.90 6.42
CA PHE A 284 -34.62 15.74 7.61
C PHE A 284 -35.44 15.23 8.80
N THR A 285 -34.77 14.47 9.64
CA THR A 285 -35.24 14.10 10.98
C THR A 285 -34.47 14.93 11.98
N GLU A 286 -35.19 15.61 12.87
CA GLU A 286 -34.63 16.51 13.87
C GLU A 286 -34.70 15.92 15.28
N LEU A 287 -33.59 15.98 16.00
CA LEU A 287 -33.49 15.66 17.42
C LEU A 287 -32.85 16.84 18.16
N THR A 288 -33.18 16.98 19.44
CA THR A 288 -32.56 17.98 20.32
C THR A 288 -31.24 17.45 20.87
N GLN A 289 -30.16 18.19 20.63
CA GLN A 289 -28.82 17.92 21.16
C GLN A 289 -28.60 18.67 22.48
N ARG A 290 -28.35 17.94 23.58
CA ARG A 290 -28.10 18.48 24.93
C ARG A 290 -26.63 18.45 25.35
N GLY A 291 -25.79 17.70 24.64
CA GLY A 291 -24.36 17.55 24.95
C GLY A 291 -23.52 17.47 23.68
N LYS A 292 -22.20 17.53 23.83
CA LYS A 292 -21.27 17.32 22.70
C LYS A 292 -21.32 15.85 22.27
N LEU A 293 -21.61 15.60 20.99
CA LEU A 293 -21.66 14.26 20.44
C LEU A 293 -20.28 13.89 19.88
N GLU A 294 -19.78 12.73 20.30
CA GLU A 294 -18.53 12.16 19.80
C GLU A 294 -18.81 10.76 19.28
N PHE A 295 -18.72 10.58 17.96
CA PHE A 295 -19.02 9.31 17.31
C PHE A 295 -17.93 8.27 17.59
N SER A 296 -18.36 7.05 17.92
CA SER A 296 -17.47 5.90 18.05
C SER A 296 -16.94 5.47 16.68
N LYS A 297 -15.91 4.61 16.67
CA LYS A 297 -15.36 4.09 15.41
C LYS A 297 -16.43 3.35 14.58
N ASP A 298 -17.28 2.57 15.24
CA ASP A 298 -18.31 1.75 14.59
C ASP A 298 -19.44 2.63 14.04
N GLU A 299 -19.78 3.73 14.73
CA GLU A 299 -20.77 4.70 14.24
C GLU A 299 -20.24 5.50 13.04
N LEU A 300 -18.94 5.82 13.01
CA LEU A 300 -18.29 6.45 11.86
C LEU A 300 -18.26 5.52 10.63
N GLU A 301 -18.09 4.22 10.85
CA GLU A 301 -18.19 3.19 9.82
C GLU A 301 -19.61 3.10 9.28
N LEU A 302 -20.62 3.05 10.16
CA LEU A 302 -22.04 3.10 9.77
C LEU A 302 -22.37 4.36 8.95
N LEU A 303 -21.96 5.55 9.40
CA LEU A 303 -22.17 6.81 8.66
C LEU A 303 -21.54 6.78 7.26
N THR A 304 -20.38 6.14 7.15
CA THR A 304 -19.67 5.93 5.89
C THR A 304 -20.44 4.98 4.97
N GLU A 305 -20.96 3.87 5.51
CA GLU A 305 -21.80 2.92 4.77
C GLU A 305 -23.11 3.57 4.31
N LEU A 306 -23.81 4.29 5.20
CA LEU A 306 -25.01 5.06 4.87
C LEU A 306 -24.73 6.06 3.73
N LYS A 307 -23.59 6.76 3.77
CA LYS A 307 -23.22 7.73 2.72
C LYS A 307 -22.91 7.08 1.38
N LYS A 308 -22.36 5.86 1.38
CA LYS A 308 -22.08 5.08 0.16
C LYS A 308 -23.32 4.38 -0.38
N ALA A 309 -24.31 4.11 0.48
CA ALA A 309 -25.52 3.40 0.11
C ALA A 309 -26.26 4.14 -1.01
N SER A 310 -26.52 3.42 -2.10
CA SER A 310 -27.20 3.92 -3.28
C SER A 310 -27.94 2.78 -3.95
N HIS A 311 -29.26 2.89 -3.99
CA HIS A 311 -30.15 1.91 -4.59
C HIS A 311 -31.46 2.59 -4.98
N ASP A 312 -32.15 2.06 -6.00
CA ASP A 312 -33.37 2.70 -6.51
C ASP A 312 -34.52 2.68 -5.49
N ASN A 313 -34.58 1.64 -4.65
CA ASN A 313 -35.59 1.48 -3.61
C ASN A 313 -35.18 1.95 -2.21
N ILE A 314 -34.16 2.81 -2.08
CA ILE A 314 -33.82 3.47 -0.81
C ILE A 314 -33.65 4.98 -1.03
N ALA A 315 -34.01 5.80 -0.04
CA ALA A 315 -33.67 7.21 -0.06
C ALA A 315 -32.17 7.39 0.21
N LYS A 316 -31.52 8.25 -0.56
CA LYS A 316 -30.08 8.45 -0.44
C LYS A 316 -29.79 9.31 0.78
N PHE A 317 -28.96 8.78 1.68
CA PHE A 317 -28.46 9.52 2.83
C PHE A 317 -27.51 10.64 2.39
N LEU A 318 -27.80 11.85 2.84
CA LEU A 318 -27.03 13.04 2.47
C LEU A 318 -26.01 13.38 3.54
N GLY A 319 -26.36 13.26 4.82
CA GLY A 319 -25.45 13.50 5.92
C GLY A 319 -26.15 13.84 7.23
N VAL A 320 -25.35 14.23 8.22
CA VAL A 320 -25.79 14.63 9.56
C VAL A 320 -25.24 16.00 9.91
N HIS A 321 -26.08 16.83 10.50
CA HIS A 321 -25.69 18.07 11.15
C HIS A 321 -25.66 17.88 12.67
N TYR A 322 -24.54 18.23 13.32
CA TYR A 322 -24.37 18.08 14.77
C TYR A 322 -23.24 18.97 15.31
N ASN A 323 -23.24 19.22 16.63
CA ASN A 323 -22.23 20.01 17.36
C ASN A 323 -22.08 21.48 16.91
N GLU A 324 -23.08 22.05 16.24
CA GLU A 324 -23.08 23.45 15.79
C GLU A 324 -24.35 24.20 16.25
N GLY A 325 -24.98 23.71 17.33
CA GLY A 325 -26.20 24.24 17.91
C GLY A 325 -26.94 23.16 18.73
N PRO A 326 -28.18 23.44 19.15
CA PRO A 326 -29.01 22.48 19.87
C PRO A 326 -29.70 21.45 18.95
N ARG A 327 -29.45 21.50 17.64
CA ARG A 327 -30.15 20.70 16.63
C ARG A 327 -29.23 19.60 16.11
N PHE A 328 -29.72 18.37 16.16
CA PHE A 328 -29.15 17.23 15.46
C PHE A 328 -30.07 16.88 14.29
N LEU A 329 -29.57 16.96 13.06
CA LEU A 329 -30.38 16.73 11.86
C LEU A 329 -29.80 15.57 11.06
N VAL A 330 -30.61 14.55 10.79
CA VAL A 330 -30.29 13.48 9.84
C VAL A 330 -30.97 13.81 8.53
N MET A 331 -30.20 13.94 7.44
CA MET A 331 -30.71 14.40 6.15
C MET A 331 -30.65 13.31 5.09
N GLN A 332 -31.75 13.16 4.35
CA GLN A 332 -31.88 12.24 3.22
C GLN A 332 -32.54 12.94 2.03
N THR A 333 -32.46 12.33 0.84
CA THR A 333 -33.12 12.87 -0.35
C THR A 333 -34.62 12.98 -0.16
N PHE A 334 -35.18 14.11 -0.56
CA PHE A 334 -36.62 14.34 -0.51
C PHE A 334 -37.37 13.46 -1.52
N VAL A 335 -38.39 12.73 -1.05
CA VAL A 335 -39.27 11.90 -1.89
C VAL A 335 -40.61 12.60 -2.08
N GLU A 336 -41.05 12.76 -3.34
CA GLU A 336 -42.02 13.81 -3.70
C GLU A 336 -43.50 13.50 -3.50
N ARG A 337 -43.97 12.24 -3.61
CA ARG A 337 -45.43 11.97 -3.67
C ARG A 337 -46.07 11.86 -2.30
N ALA A 338 -45.80 10.78 -1.58
CA ALA A 338 -46.58 10.38 -0.41
C ALA A 338 -45.82 9.32 0.41
N THR A 339 -46.23 9.14 1.67
CA THR A 339 -45.93 7.89 2.40
C THR A 339 -46.83 6.77 1.87
N LEU A 340 -46.45 5.53 2.09
CA LEU A 340 -47.30 4.39 1.75
C LEU A 340 -48.62 4.43 2.56
N ASP A 341 -48.57 4.84 3.82
CA ASP A 341 -49.74 5.05 4.68
C ASP A 341 -50.76 6.04 4.06
N ASP A 342 -50.28 7.17 3.52
CA ASP A 342 -51.14 8.12 2.82
C ASP A 342 -51.79 7.49 1.58
N ILE A 343 -51.07 6.62 0.85
CA ILE A 343 -51.61 5.96 -0.35
C ILE A 343 -52.70 4.97 0.02
N LEU A 344 -52.45 4.08 0.99
CA LEU A 344 -53.41 3.07 1.43
C LEU A 344 -54.71 3.72 1.92
N LYS A 345 -54.62 4.75 2.78
CA LYS A 345 -55.80 5.49 3.25
C LYS A 345 -56.60 6.13 2.12
N ASN A 346 -55.96 6.58 1.05
CA ASN A 346 -56.67 7.17 -0.09
C ASN A 346 -57.39 6.11 -0.94
N ILE A 347 -56.85 4.90 -1.02
CA ILE A 347 -57.51 3.75 -1.68
C ILE A 347 -58.77 3.38 -0.88
N ASP A 348 -58.66 3.17 0.43
CA ASP A 348 -59.80 2.85 1.31
C ASP A 348 -60.92 3.89 1.21
N ASN A 349 -60.56 5.17 1.15
CA ASN A 349 -61.52 6.26 1.06
C ASN A 349 -62.19 6.33 -0.32
N ALA A 350 -61.49 5.92 -1.40
CA ALA A 350 -62.05 5.88 -2.73
C ALA A 350 -63.10 4.75 -2.85
N GLU A 351 -62.83 3.60 -2.25
CA GLU A 351 -63.74 2.45 -2.22
C GLU A 351 -65.03 2.76 -1.45
N LYS A 352 -64.92 3.31 -0.24
CA LYS A 352 -66.09 3.75 0.57
C LYS A 352 -66.96 4.80 -0.14
N LYS A 353 -66.35 5.63 -0.98
CA LYS A 353 -67.08 6.63 -1.79
C LYS A 353 -67.82 5.98 -2.96
N TYR A 354 -67.34 4.86 -3.48
CA TYR A 354 -68.01 4.10 -4.54
C TYR A 354 -69.23 3.35 -3.99
N GLU A 355 -69.12 2.73 -2.82
CA GLU A 355 -70.21 2.00 -2.15
C GLU A 355 -71.38 2.88 -1.67
N SER A 356 -71.15 4.19 -1.51
CA SER A 356 -72.17 5.15 -1.04
C SER A 356 -72.98 5.82 -2.15
N LYS A 357 -72.79 5.42 -3.42
CA LYS A 357 -73.64 5.85 -4.54
C LYS A 357 -74.91 5.00 -4.64
N ASP A 358 -76.03 5.66 -4.94
CA ASP A 358 -77.39 5.10 -5.02
C ASP A 358 -77.45 3.86 -5.96
N PRO A 359 -78.04 2.72 -5.55
CA PRO A 359 -78.10 1.48 -6.34
C PRO A 359 -78.82 1.60 -7.69
N THR A 360 -79.55 2.69 -7.91
CA THR A 360 -80.45 2.85 -9.07
C THR A 360 -79.74 3.20 -10.39
N GLU A 361 -78.42 3.47 -10.38
CA GLU A 361 -77.59 3.70 -11.59
C GLU A 361 -76.83 2.45 -12.08
N MET A 362 -77.16 1.24 -11.59
CA MET A 362 -76.48 0.01 -11.99
C MET A 362 -77.25 -0.77 -13.06
N LEU A 363 -77.11 -0.34 -14.32
CA LEU A 363 -77.34 -1.23 -15.46
C LEU A 363 -76.01 -1.81 -15.94
N GLU A 364 -75.81 -3.08 -15.57
CA GLU A 364 -75.11 -4.15 -16.29
C GLU A 364 -73.78 -3.82 -16.98
N GLU A 365 -72.70 -3.86 -16.20
CA GLU A 365 -71.38 -4.35 -16.62
C GLU A 365 -70.84 -5.05 -15.35
N THR A 366 -70.62 -6.35 -15.23
CA THR A 366 -70.00 -7.32 -16.14
C THR A 366 -70.34 -8.75 -15.68
N GLU A 367 -71.07 -9.52 -16.49
CA GLU A 367 -70.94 -10.98 -16.52
C GLU A 367 -70.30 -11.36 -17.86
N ASN A 368 -69.30 -12.23 -17.78
CA ASN A 368 -68.44 -12.77 -18.84
C ASN A 368 -67.06 -12.11 -18.98
N ASP A 369 -66.12 -12.53 -18.13
CA ASP A 369 -64.83 -12.99 -18.66
C ASP A 369 -64.22 -14.03 -17.71
N ALA A 370 -64.68 -15.27 -17.86
CA ALA A 370 -64.09 -16.44 -17.23
C ALA A 370 -63.14 -17.11 -18.24
N HIS A 371 -62.09 -16.40 -18.67
CA HIS A 371 -60.94 -17.03 -19.32
C HIS A 371 -59.65 -16.26 -18.96
N ASP A 372 -58.76 -16.97 -18.26
CA ASP A 372 -57.48 -16.57 -17.67
C ASP A 372 -57.54 -15.79 -16.33
N GLU A 373 -56.98 -16.41 -15.28
CA GLU A 373 -56.63 -15.77 -14.00
C GLU A 373 -55.56 -14.69 -14.23
N GLU A 374 -55.99 -13.53 -14.72
CA GLU A 374 -55.18 -12.33 -14.88
C GLU A 374 -55.25 -11.48 -13.60
N LEU A 375 -54.10 -10.99 -13.12
CA LEU A 375 -54.02 -10.23 -11.87
C LEU A 375 -54.79 -8.90 -11.99
N SER A 376 -55.66 -8.62 -11.02
CA SER A 376 -56.46 -7.38 -10.96
C SER A 376 -55.59 -6.13 -10.98
N VAL A 377 -56.18 -5.00 -11.41
CA VAL A 377 -55.45 -3.72 -11.59
C VAL A 377 -54.65 -3.36 -10.35
N ASP A 378 -55.40 -3.35 -9.28
CA ASP A 378 -55.00 -3.05 -7.95
C ASP A 378 -53.93 -4.03 -7.42
N MET A 379 -54.08 -5.34 -7.66
CA MET A 379 -53.11 -6.31 -7.16
C MET A 379 -51.72 -6.20 -7.82
N ILE A 380 -51.64 -5.91 -9.13
CA ILE A 380 -50.32 -5.63 -9.73
C ILE A 380 -49.69 -4.39 -9.08
N PHE A 381 -50.49 -3.37 -8.82
CA PHE A 381 -50.04 -2.15 -8.17
C PHE A 381 -49.50 -2.39 -6.75
N LYS A 382 -50.27 -3.12 -5.93
CA LYS A 382 -49.88 -3.58 -4.58
C LYS A 382 -48.62 -4.45 -4.61
N SER A 383 -48.55 -5.41 -5.54
CA SER A 383 -47.39 -6.29 -5.70
C SER A 383 -46.12 -5.49 -6.02
N GLY A 384 -46.22 -4.43 -6.83
CA GLY A 384 -45.10 -3.55 -7.17
C GLY A 384 -44.47 -2.91 -5.93
N PHE A 385 -45.28 -2.41 -4.99
CA PHE A 385 -44.76 -1.84 -3.74
C PHE A 385 -44.09 -2.88 -2.85
N VAL A 386 -44.69 -4.07 -2.67
CA VAL A 386 -44.08 -5.15 -1.90
C VAL A 386 -42.74 -5.57 -2.53
N HIS A 387 -42.68 -5.65 -3.86
CA HIS A 387 -41.47 -6.00 -4.59
C HIS A 387 -40.34 -4.96 -4.39
N ASP A 388 -40.69 -3.67 -4.44
CA ASP A 388 -39.77 -2.57 -4.18
C ASP A 388 -39.23 -2.59 -2.73
N ILE A 389 -40.08 -2.90 -1.74
CA ILE A 389 -39.64 -3.09 -0.35
C ILE A 389 -38.66 -4.26 -0.25
N ILE A 390 -38.97 -5.41 -0.87
CA ILE A 390 -38.10 -6.60 -0.87
C ILE A 390 -36.73 -6.27 -1.49
N LYS A 391 -36.70 -5.54 -2.62
CA LYS A 391 -35.44 -5.10 -3.25
C LYS A 391 -34.64 -4.17 -2.34
N GLY A 392 -35.30 -3.18 -1.74
CA GLY A 392 -34.68 -2.26 -0.78
C GLY A 392 -34.09 -2.98 0.42
N LEU A 393 -34.86 -3.87 1.06
CA LEU A 393 -34.40 -4.67 2.20
C LEU A 393 -33.26 -5.62 1.83
N THR A 394 -33.34 -6.28 0.67
CA THR A 394 -32.26 -7.16 0.18
C THR A 394 -30.94 -6.40 0.08
N TYR A 395 -30.98 -5.16 -0.42
CA TYR A 395 -29.81 -4.29 -0.47
C TYR A 395 -29.32 -3.89 0.92
N LEU A 396 -30.22 -3.46 1.82
CA LEU A 396 -29.88 -3.03 3.18
C LEU A 396 -29.29 -4.18 4.01
N HIS A 397 -29.86 -5.38 3.95
CA HIS A 397 -29.38 -6.57 4.66
C HIS A 397 -27.96 -6.95 4.26
N ARG A 398 -27.60 -6.74 2.99
CA ARG A 398 -26.25 -7.00 2.47
C ARG A 398 -25.24 -5.91 2.82
N THR A 399 -25.67 -4.65 2.94
CA THR A 399 -24.76 -3.50 3.01
C THR A 399 -24.67 -2.88 4.40
N ILE A 400 -25.80 -2.51 5.01
CA ILE A 400 -25.89 -1.78 6.29
C ILE A 400 -26.23 -2.73 7.46
N GLY A 401 -26.78 -3.89 7.13
CA GLY A 401 -27.16 -4.95 8.06
C GLY A 401 -28.67 -5.04 8.24
N TYR A 402 -29.38 -3.96 8.57
CA TYR A 402 -30.85 -3.96 8.72
C TYR A 402 -31.43 -2.54 8.58
N HIS A 403 -32.73 -2.42 8.35
CA HIS A 403 -33.48 -1.17 8.37
C HIS A 403 -33.83 -0.75 9.80
N GLY A 404 -34.43 -1.65 10.58
CA GLY A 404 -34.74 -1.52 12.01
C GLY A 404 -35.94 -0.62 12.36
N TRP A 405 -36.57 -0.02 11.36
CA TRP A 405 -37.74 0.86 11.55
C TRP A 405 -38.63 0.86 10.32
N LEU A 406 -38.87 -0.34 9.74
CA LEU A 406 -39.69 -0.50 8.55
C LEU A 406 -41.17 -0.40 8.92
N SER A 407 -41.90 0.48 8.26
CA SER A 407 -43.35 0.68 8.43
C SER A 407 -43.94 1.35 7.19
N VAL A 408 -45.27 1.42 7.10
CA VAL A 408 -45.98 2.21 6.08
C VAL A 408 -45.63 3.71 6.11
N HIS A 409 -45.09 4.22 7.23
CA HIS A 409 -44.67 5.62 7.37
C HIS A 409 -43.23 5.88 6.90
N THR A 410 -42.37 4.85 6.92
CA THR A 410 -40.97 4.94 6.46
C THR A 410 -40.79 4.46 5.02
N CYS A 411 -41.84 3.92 4.40
CA CYS A 411 -41.93 3.67 2.97
C CYS A 411 -42.49 4.91 2.26
N MET A 412 -41.72 5.49 1.34
CA MET A 412 -42.13 6.66 0.57
C MET A 412 -42.14 6.38 -0.92
N ILE A 413 -43.00 7.09 -1.66
CA ILE A 413 -43.18 6.85 -3.10
C ILE A 413 -42.73 8.08 -3.87
N ASP A 414 -41.86 7.88 -4.86
CA ASP A 414 -41.28 8.95 -5.65
C ASP A 414 -42.15 9.35 -6.85
N ALA A 415 -41.72 10.35 -7.62
CA ALA A 415 -42.46 10.84 -8.78
C ALA A 415 -42.75 9.75 -9.84
N ASN A 416 -41.90 8.73 -9.93
CA ASN A 416 -41.98 7.61 -10.88
C ASN A 416 -42.71 6.40 -10.29
N TRP A 417 -43.42 6.54 -9.18
CA TRP A 417 -44.12 5.45 -8.48
C TRP A 417 -43.21 4.33 -7.97
N VAL A 418 -41.92 4.62 -7.78
CA VAL A 418 -40.99 3.69 -7.15
C VAL A 418 -41.01 3.91 -5.65
N LEU A 419 -41.19 2.83 -4.89
CA LEU A 419 -41.13 2.88 -3.43
C LEU A 419 -39.68 2.89 -2.96
N LYS A 420 -39.37 3.84 -2.07
CA LYS A 420 -38.08 4.06 -1.43
C LYS A 420 -38.20 3.93 0.08
N LEU A 421 -37.34 3.11 0.67
CA LEU A 421 -37.18 2.98 2.11
C LEU A 421 -36.42 4.19 2.66
N THR A 422 -36.92 4.77 3.76
CA THR A 422 -36.38 5.99 4.38
C THR A 422 -36.05 5.76 5.86
N ASN A 423 -35.19 6.59 6.44
CA ASN A 423 -34.81 6.51 7.86
C ASN A 423 -34.19 5.17 8.30
N PHE A 424 -33.63 4.38 7.37
CA PHE A 424 -32.92 3.14 7.68
C PHE A 424 -31.64 3.44 8.47
N GLY A 425 -31.32 2.59 9.45
CA GLY A 425 -30.12 2.75 10.29
C GLY A 425 -30.17 3.91 11.29
N LEU A 426 -31.24 4.72 11.29
CA LEU A 426 -31.42 5.85 12.20
C LEU A 426 -31.37 5.43 13.66
N GLY A 427 -32.13 4.38 14.04
CA GLY A 427 -32.15 3.86 15.41
C GLY A 427 -30.76 3.49 15.91
N ARG A 428 -29.98 2.77 15.10
CA ARG A 428 -28.59 2.39 15.43
C ARG A 428 -27.68 3.60 15.59
N LEU A 429 -27.84 4.61 14.73
CA LEU A 429 -27.02 5.82 14.76
C LEU A 429 -27.23 6.66 16.03
N VAL A 430 -28.46 6.72 16.54
CA VAL A 430 -28.82 7.59 17.67
C VAL A 430 -28.92 6.86 19.01
N HIS A 431 -28.93 5.52 19.02
CA HIS A 431 -29.18 4.68 20.20
C HIS A 431 -28.35 5.10 21.43
N ARG A 432 -27.02 5.07 21.31
CA ARG A 432 -26.09 5.40 22.41
C ARG A 432 -26.27 6.83 22.90
N PHE A 433 -26.55 7.77 22.00
CA PHE A 433 -26.76 9.17 22.36
C PHE A 433 -28.09 9.40 23.07
N ASN A 434 -29.13 8.62 22.74
CA ASN A 434 -30.38 8.62 23.47
C ASN A 434 -30.21 8.01 24.87
N GLU A 435 -29.51 6.88 25.00
CA GLU A 435 -29.23 6.24 26.29
C GLU A 435 -28.44 7.15 27.24
N THR A 436 -27.50 7.91 26.70
CA THR A 436 -26.69 8.88 27.47
C THR A 436 -27.41 10.22 27.68
N GLY A 437 -28.62 10.41 27.13
CA GLY A 437 -29.39 11.65 27.21
C GLY A 437 -28.79 12.83 26.44
N GLN A 438 -27.79 12.58 25.58
CA GLN A 438 -27.15 13.61 24.75
C GLN A 438 -28.01 14.00 23.55
N LEU A 439 -28.81 13.07 23.04
CA LEU A 439 -29.87 13.31 22.06
C LEU A 439 -31.23 13.03 22.69
N VAL A 440 -32.21 13.87 22.35
CA VAL A 440 -33.60 13.73 22.77
C VAL A 440 -34.49 13.83 21.54
N CYS A 441 -35.28 12.80 21.30
CA CYS A 441 -36.28 12.80 20.24
C CYS A 441 -37.54 13.54 20.70
N GLU A 442 -38.09 14.38 19.83
CA GLU A 442 -39.40 14.97 20.05
C GLU A 442 -40.47 13.98 19.56
N SER A 443 -41.30 13.50 20.49
CA SER A 443 -42.49 12.65 20.32
C SER A 443 -42.64 11.89 18.99
N ILE A 444 -42.22 10.61 18.97
CA ILE A 444 -42.49 9.70 17.85
C ILE A 444 -43.94 9.19 17.95
N PRO A 445 -44.77 9.28 16.89
CA PRO A 445 -46.13 8.78 16.97
C PRO A 445 -46.18 7.27 17.19
N LEU A 446 -47.11 6.79 18.03
CA LEU A 446 -47.19 5.37 18.41
C LEU A 446 -47.41 4.44 17.20
N SER A 447 -48.05 4.92 16.13
CA SER A 447 -48.30 4.15 14.90
C SER A 447 -47.03 3.64 14.24
N HIS A 448 -45.90 4.31 14.45
CA HIS A 448 -44.60 3.91 13.92
C HIS A 448 -44.00 2.67 14.61
N TYR A 449 -44.57 2.20 15.71
CA TYR A 449 -44.10 1.02 16.44
C TYR A 449 -44.89 -0.25 16.11
N VAL A 450 -46.04 -0.13 15.45
CA VAL A 450 -46.96 -1.27 15.19
C VAL A 450 -46.31 -2.34 14.32
N SER A 451 -45.52 -1.94 13.32
CA SER A 451 -44.81 -2.87 12.43
C SER A 451 -43.54 -3.46 13.05
N ILE A 452 -43.11 -3.01 14.23
CA ILE A 452 -41.85 -3.44 14.82
C ILE A 452 -42.03 -4.81 15.48
N ALA A 453 -41.04 -5.68 15.28
CA ALA A 453 -41.11 -7.03 15.78
C ALA A 453 -41.19 -7.06 17.32
N PRO A 454 -41.97 -7.98 17.93
CA PRO A 454 -42.19 -8.03 19.37
C PRO A 454 -40.91 -8.05 20.20
N GLU A 455 -39.87 -8.74 19.72
CA GLU A 455 -38.59 -8.83 20.43
C GLU A 455 -37.85 -7.49 20.56
N HIS A 456 -38.09 -6.54 19.66
CA HIS A 456 -37.48 -5.20 19.67
C HIS A 456 -38.35 -4.16 20.42
N LEU A 457 -39.54 -4.56 20.88
CA LEU A 457 -40.45 -3.69 21.64
C LEU A 457 -40.26 -3.79 23.17
N ASN A 458 -39.71 -4.90 23.68
CA ASN A 458 -39.70 -5.22 25.13
C ASN A 458 -39.05 -4.14 26.02
N ASP A 459 -37.97 -3.52 25.55
CA ASP A 459 -37.24 -2.47 26.29
C ASP A 459 -37.34 -1.09 25.62
N CYS A 460 -38.28 -0.91 24.69
CA CYS A 460 -38.40 0.32 23.92
C CYS A 460 -39.24 1.37 24.65
N GLN A 461 -38.68 2.57 24.84
CA GLN A 461 -39.42 3.72 25.35
C GLN A 461 -40.26 4.36 24.23
N TYR A 462 -41.50 3.89 24.10
CA TYR A 462 -42.43 4.34 23.06
C TYR A 462 -42.58 5.86 23.03
N GLY A 463 -42.41 6.44 21.84
CA GLY A 463 -42.57 7.86 21.59
C GLY A 463 -41.35 8.71 21.92
N SER A 464 -40.31 8.16 22.56
CA SER A 464 -39.10 8.93 22.92
C SER A 464 -37.82 8.38 22.30
N VAL A 465 -37.84 7.13 21.84
CA VAL A 465 -36.66 6.44 21.30
C VAL A 465 -37.01 5.74 19.99
N TYR A 466 -36.14 5.89 19.00
CA TYR A 466 -36.23 5.12 17.76
C TYR A 466 -35.88 3.65 18.04
N PRO A 467 -36.69 2.69 17.58
CA PRO A 467 -36.45 1.28 17.86
C PRO A 467 -35.12 0.81 17.24
N LEU A 468 -34.48 -0.13 17.93
CA LEU A 468 -33.45 -0.97 17.33
C LEU A 468 -34.11 -2.06 16.47
N GLY A 469 -33.30 -2.80 15.73
CA GLY A 469 -33.80 -3.93 14.97
C GLY A 469 -32.74 -4.97 14.65
N SER A 470 -33.15 -5.95 13.87
CA SER A 470 -32.33 -7.00 13.29
C SER A 470 -32.83 -7.35 11.89
N GLN A 471 -32.13 -8.22 11.17
CA GLN A 471 -32.61 -8.69 9.86
C GLN A 471 -33.93 -9.44 10.01
N GLU A 472 -34.04 -10.30 11.01
CA GLU A 472 -35.25 -11.06 11.34
C GLU A 472 -36.39 -10.13 11.78
N GLY A 473 -36.05 -9.04 12.46
CA GLY A 473 -37.00 -7.98 12.81
C GLY A 473 -37.58 -7.29 11.58
N ASP A 474 -36.74 -6.97 10.58
CA ASP A 474 -37.21 -6.40 9.32
C ASP A 474 -38.12 -7.36 8.54
N ILE A 475 -37.88 -8.68 8.60
CA ILE A 475 -38.76 -9.68 7.97
C ILE A 475 -40.14 -9.66 8.60
N TYR A 476 -40.22 -9.54 9.92
CA TYR A 476 -41.51 -9.39 10.60
C TYR A 476 -42.22 -8.10 10.17
N SER A 477 -41.50 -6.98 10.16
CA SER A 477 -42.04 -5.70 9.70
C SER A 477 -42.51 -5.76 8.25
N LEU A 478 -41.78 -6.46 7.38
CA LEU A 478 -42.20 -6.73 6.01
C LEU A 478 -43.49 -7.53 5.97
N GLY A 479 -43.65 -8.55 6.82
CA GLY A 479 -44.90 -9.31 6.93
C GLY A 479 -46.10 -8.43 7.31
N ILE A 480 -45.92 -7.54 8.30
CA ILE A 480 -46.97 -6.59 8.72
C ILE A 480 -47.32 -5.62 7.59
N VAL A 481 -46.32 -4.98 6.98
CA VAL A 481 -46.53 -4.02 5.88
C VAL A 481 -47.11 -4.70 4.64
N ALA A 482 -46.65 -5.91 4.29
CA ALA A 482 -47.20 -6.69 3.20
C ALA A 482 -48.66 -7.09 3.48
N CYS A 483 -49.02 -7.40 4.73
CA CYS A 483 -50.40 -7.66 5.10
C CYS A 483 -51.29 -6.42 4.86
N GLN A 484 -50.81 -5.23 5.26
CA GLN A 484 -51.51 -3.97 5.07
C GLN A 484 -51.66 -3.60 3.58
N ILE A 485 -50.68 -3.96 2.73
CA ILE A 485 -50.73 -3.68 1.28
C ILE A 485 -51.61 -4.70 0.56
N LEU A 486 -51.45 -5.99 0.82
CA LEU A 486 -52.03 -7.06 0.00
C LEU A 486 -53.48 -7.38 0.39
N PHE A 487 -53.87 -7.12 1.65
CA PHE A 487 -55.21 -7.43 2.16
C PHE A 487 -56.00 -6.18 2.62
N ASP A 488 -55.46 -4.97 2.43
CA ASP A 488 -56.05 -3.69 2.89
C ASP A 488 -56.54 -3.72 4.34
N SER A 489 -55.83 -4.47 5.18
CA SER A 489 -56.25 -4.77 6.53
C SER A 489 -55.14 -4.46 7.50
N ASP A 490 -55.49 -3.81 8.61
CA ASP A 490 -54.58 -3.68 9.74
C ASP A 490 -54.49 -5.04 10.45
N PRO A 491 -53.31 -5.69 10.48
CA PRO A 491 -53.16 -7.01 11.07
C PRO A 491 -53.46 -7.03 12.58
N TYR A 492 -53.52 -5.88 13.25
CA TYR A 492 -53.97 -5.79 14.63
C TYR A 492 -55.36 -5.14 14.69
N THR A 493 -56.39 -5.95 14.95
CA THR A 493 -57.82 -5.53 14.94
C THR A 493 -58.18 -4.40 15.91
N ASP A 494 -57.34 -4.12 16.93
CA ASP A 494 -57.54 -3.06 17.94
C ASP A 494 -56.78 -1.76 17.63
N SER A 495 -56.11 -1.63 16.48
CA SER A 495 -55.26 -0.46 16.14
C SER A 495 -55.99 0.87 16.11
N ALA A 496 -57.32 0.89 15.96
CA ALA A 496 -58.13 2.11 16.02
C ALA A 496 -58.01 2.85 17.38
N LEU A 497 -57.57 2.16 18.44
CA LEU A 497 -57.26 2.71 19.76
C LEU A 497 -55.81 2.40 20.13
N LEU A 498 -54.89 2.72 19.23
CA LEU A 498 -53.46 2.47 19.47
C LEU A 498 -52.97 3.24 20.72
N THR A 499 -52.68 2.50 21.78
CA THR A 499 -52.09 2.99 23.02
C THR A 499 -50.78 2.29 23.32
N GLN A 500 -50.01 2.82 24.28
CA GLN A 500 -48.82 2.12 24.78
C GLN A 500 -49.16 0.73 25.38
N GLU A 501 -50.39 0.52 25.86
CA GLU A 501 -50.83 -0.78 26.36
C GLU A 501 -50.98 -1.81 25.24
N VAL A 502 -51.51 -1.39 24.08
CA VAL A 502 -51.60 -2.25 22.89
C VAL A 502 -50.20 -2.67 22.44
N LEU A 503 -49.25 -1.73 22.38
CA LEU A 503 -47.86 -2.04 22.05
C LEU A 503 -47.22 -3.01 23.05
N LYS A 504 -47.50 -2.87 24.36
CA LYS A 504 -47.06 -3.84 25.38
C LYS A 504 -47.70 -5.22 25.19
N LYS A 505 -48.97 -5.31 24.78
CA LYS A 505 -49.61 -6.59 24.45
C LYS A 505 -48.96 -7.26 23.24
N ILE A 506 -48.58 -6.50 22.23
CA ILE A 506 -47.82 -7.00 21.06
C ILE A 506 -46.44 -7.50 21.50
N SER A 507 -45.72 -6.68 22.27
CA SER A 507 -44.39 -6.99 22.82
C SER A 507 -44.37 -8.32 23.58
N ASN A 508 -45.37 -8.54 24.44
CA ASN A 508 -45.48 -9.76 25.25
C ASN A 508 -46.09 -10.96 24.48
N GLY A 509 -46.44 -10.78 23.20
CA GLY A 509 -47.09 -11.81 22.38
C GLY A 509 -48.55 -12.10 22.73
N ALA A 510 -49.17 -11.29 23.61
CA ALA A 510 -50.58 -11.43 23.97
C ALA A 510 -51.52 -10.99 22.85
N LEU A 511 -51.06 -10.09 21.98
CA LEU A 511 -51.76 -9.69 20.76
C LEU A 511 -50.92 -10.10 19.54
N THR A 512 -51.43 -11.04 18.76
CA THR A 512 -50.78 -11.52 17.54
C THR A 512 -51.44 -10.94 16.29
N PRO A 513 -50.68 -10.74 15.20
CA PRO A 513 -51.24 -10.26 13.95
C PRO A 513 -52.18 -11.31 13.34
N LYS A 514 -53.35 -10.85 12.86
CA LYS A 514 -54.35 -11.68 12.19
C LYS A 514 -54.32 -11.40 10.70
N ILE A 515 -54.05 -12.44 9.91
CA ILE A 515 -54.22 -12.39 8.46
C ILE A 515 -55.71 -12.67 8.16
N PRO A 516 -56.36 -11.91 7.27
CA PRO A 516 -57.74 -12.16 6.86
C PRO A 516 -57.97 -13.60 6.37
N GLN A 517 -59.19 -14.09 6.52
CA GLN A 517 -59.58 -15.40 6.01
C GLN A 517 -59.56 -15.39 4.49
N THR A 518 -59.04 -16.46 3.91
CA THR A 518 -58.84 -16.63 2.48
C THR A 518 -60.08 -17.25 1.85
N SER A 519 -60.52 -16.71 0.73
CA SER A 519 -61.68 -17.16 -0.03
C SER A 519 -61.32 -17.78 -1.38
N SER A 520 -60.13 -17.44 -1.91
CA SER A 520 -59.61 -17.94 -3.18
C SER A 520 -58.23 -18.62 -3.04
N GLN A 521 -57.88 -19.49 -3.99
CA GLN A 521 -56.56 -20.13 -4.05
C GLN A 521 -55.41 -19.13 -4.19
N PHE A 522 -55.67 -18.02 -4.89
CA PHE A 522 -54.70 -16.93 -5.01
C PHE A 522 -54.47 -16.24 -3.65
N GLU A 523 -55.52 -15.96 -2.89
CA GLU A 523 -55.40 -15.39 -1.53
C GLU A 523 -54.68 -16.35 -0.56
N GLU A 524 -54.87 -17.67 -0.69
CA GLU A 524 -54.07 -18.65 0.06
C GLU A 524 -52.57 -18.52 -0.25
N SER A 525 -52.23 -18.29 -1.53
CA SER A 525 -50.83 -18.06 -1.94
C SER A 525 -50.23 -16.78 -1.35
N LEU A 526 -51.05 -15.72 -1.17
CA LEU A 526 -50.63 -14.49 -0.47
C LEU A 526 -50.40 -14.74 1.01
N LYS A 527 -51.25 -15.55 1.64
CA LYS A 527 -51.12 -15.94 3.04
C LYS A 527 -49.89 -16.83 3.26
N ASP A 528 -49.55 -17.70 2.32
CA ASP A 528 -48.32 -18.50 2.33
C ASP A 528 -47.05 -17.62 2.19
N LEU A 529 -47.16 -16.46 1.54
CA LEU A 529 -46.09 -15.47 1.48
C LEU A 529 -45.92 -14.71 2.80
N VAL A 530 -47.03 -14.29 3.43
CA VAL A 530 -47.00 -13.40 4.61
C VAL A 530 -46.85 -14.17 5.93
N SER A 531 -47.56 -15.28 6.10
CA SER A 531 -47.62 -16.00 7.37
C SER A 531 -46.25 -16.46 7.92
N PRO A 532 -45.28 -16.92 7.11
CA PRO A 532 -43.97 -17.31 7.62
C PRO A 532 -43.16 -16.12 8.14
N CYS A 533 -43.49 -14.89 7.76
CA CYS A 533 -42.80 -13.68 8.24
C CYS A 533 -43.22 -13.31 9.67
N LEU A 534 -44.42 -13.72 10.10
CA LEU A 534 -45.05 -13.30 11.36
C LEU A 534 -44.84 -14.28 12.52
N VAL A 535 -43.96 -15.25 12.36
CA VAL A 535 -43.61 -16.27 13.37
C VAL A 535 -42.50 -15.79 14.33
N GLY A 536 -42.10 -16.63 15.28
CA GLY A 536 -41.00 -16.34 16.20
C GLY A 536 -39.64 -16.18 15.51
N VAL A 537 -38.72 -15.43 16.13
CA VAL A 537 -37.43 -14.95 15.55
C VAL A 537 -36.68 -16.01 14.73
N ASN A 538 -36.47 -17.21 15.27
CA ASN A 538 -35.67 -18.26 14.63
C ASN A 538 -36.35 -18.97 13.45
N ALA A 539 -37.68 -18.90 13.37
CA ALA A 539 -38.46 -19.57 12.33
C ALA A 539 -38.76 -18.67 11.13
N ARG A 540 -38.41 -17.37 11.21
CA ARG A 540 -38.64 -16.42 10.11
C ARG A 540 -37.71 -16.73 8.93
N PRO A 541 -38.20 -16.67 7.69
CA PRO A 541 -37.37 -16.83 6.51
C PRO A 541 -36.38 -15.67 6.37
N ASN A 542 -35.26 -15.88 5.67
CA ASN A 542 -34.40 -14.78 5.24
C ASN A 542 -35.03 -14.03 4.06
N ILE A 543 -34.54 -12.82 3.78
CA ILE A 543 -35.10 -11.96 2.71
C ILE A 543 -35.05 -12.61 1.32
N ARG A 544 -34.07 -13.48 1.06
CA ARG A 544 -33.94 -14.19 -0.22
C ARG A 544 -35.07 -15.21 -0.40
N SER A 545 -35.35 -16.00 0.63
CA SER A 545 -36.48 -16.95 0.62
C SER A 545 -37.82 -16.23 0.44
N VAL A 546 -38.01 -15.07 1.07
CA VAL A 546 -39.21 -14.23 0.87
C VAL A 546 -39.29 -13.73 -0.57
N SER A 547 -38.18 -13.26 -1.13
CA SER A 547 -38.11 -12.82 -2.54
C SER A 547 -38.44 -13.95 -3.52
N ASP A 548 -37.90 -15.15 -3.29
CA ASP A 548 -38.17 -16.33 -4.12
C ASP A 548 -39.65 -16.75 -4.04
N CYS A 549 -40.25 -16.70 -2.85
CA CYS A 549 -41.68 -16.97 -2.66
C CYS A 549 -42.54 -15.90 -3.37
N PHE A 550 -42.21 -14.62 -3.19
CA PHE A 550 -42.88 -13.51 -3.87
C PHE A 550 -42.86 -13.68 -5.39
N ASN A 551 -41.69 -14.01 -5.95
CA ASN A 551 -41.53 -14.18 -7.41
C ASN A 551 -42.30 -15.40 -7.97
N LYS A 552 -42.62 -16.40 -7.13
CA LYS A 552 -43.49 -17.52 -7.51
C LYS A 552 -44.94 -17.08 -7.57
N VAL A 553 -45.42 -16.40 -6.53
CA VAL A 553 -46.80 -15.89 -6.44
C VAL A 553 -47.06 -14.88 -7.56
N PHE A 554 -46.16 -13.92 -7.75
CA PHE A 554 -46.28 -12.82 -8.71
C PHE A 554 -45.45 -13.01 -9.99
N HIS A 555 -45.36 -14.25 -10.50
CA HIS A 555 -44.53 -14.57 -11.66
C HIS A 555 -44.87 -13.77 -12.94
N LYS A 556 -46.13 -13.35 -13.10
CA LYS A 556 -46.63 -12.52 -14.22
C LYS A 556 -46.33 -11.02 -14.05
N SER A 557 -46.12 -10.54 -12.82
CA SER A 557 -45.83 -9.14 -12.51
C SER A 557 -44.32 -8.91 -12.48
N ARG A 558 -43.72 -8.62 -13.65
CA ARG A 558 -42.28 -8.30 -13.77
C ARG A 558 -42.07 -6.90 -14.31
N GLY A 559 -41.01 -6.22 -13.85
CA GLY A 559 -40.65 -4.86 -14.30
C GLY A 559 -41.02 -3.76 -13.32
N ASN A 560 -40.88 -2.51 -13.75
CA ASN A 560 -41.30 -1.33 -12.98
C ASN A 560 -42.83 -1.19 -13.01
N LEU A 561 -43.40 -0.72 -11.90
CA LEU A 561 -44.85 -0.54 -11.76
C LEU A 561 -45.45 0.33 -12.86
N VAL A 562 -44.77 1.41 -13.26
CA VAL A 562 -45.25 2.28 -14.35
C VAL A 562 -45.33 1.54 -15.67
N ASP A 563 -44.32 0.73 -16.00
CA ASP A 563 -44.31 -0.07 -17.23
C ASP A 563 -45.44 -1.11 -17.21
N GLN A 564 -45.69 -1.71 -16.06
CA GLN A 564 -46.82 -2.64 -15.85
C GLN A 564 -48.17 -1.95 -16.01
N MET A 565 -48.36 -0.76 -15.44
CA MET A 565 -49.59 0.02 -15.61
C MET A 565 -49.78 0.48 -17.06
N LEU A 566 -48.72 0.84 -17.77
CA LEU A 566 -48.76 1.21 -19.19
C LEU A 566 -49.17 0.02 -20.06
N ALA A 567 -48.56 -1.15 -19.86
CA ALA A 567 -48.92 -2.37 -20.58
C ALA A 567 -50.38 -2.73 -20.38
N ARG A 568 -50.87 -2.63 -19.14
CA ARG A 568 -52.27 -2.89 -18.82
C ARG A 568 -53.22 -1.85 -19.40
N ASN A 569 -52.89 -0.56 -19.31
CA ASN A 569 -53.73 0.48 -19.91
C ASN A 569 -53.85 0.30 -21.43
N ALA A 570 -52.79 -0.16 -22.09
CA ALA A 570 -52.83 -0.50 -23.51
C ALA A 570 -53.76 -1.69 -23.79
N GLN A 571 -53.73 -2.74 -22.96
CA GLN A 571 -54.66 -3.87 -23.07
C GLN A 571 -56.12 -3.44 -22.88
N TYR A 572 -56.41 -2.63 -21.86
CA TYR A 572 -57.77 -2.10 -21.64
C TYR A 572 -58.26 -1.23 -22.79
N ALA A 573 -57.38 -0.41 -23.37
CA ALA A 573 -57.73 0.39 -24.54
C ALA A 573 -58.16 -0.50 -25.73
N ASN A 574 -57.41 -1.59 -25.97
CA ASN A 574 -57.74 -2.55 -27.03
C ASN A 574 -59.07 -3.31 -26.76
N GLN A 575 -59.30 -3.74 -25.51
CA GLN A 575 -60.55 -4.40 -25.12
C GLN A 575 -61.74 -3.46 -25.27
N LEU A 576 -61.60 -2.20 -24.82
CA LEU A 576 -62.65 -1.19 -24.93
C LEU A 576 -62.96 -0.87 -26.39
N GLU A 577 -61.94 -0.79 -27.26
CA GLU A 577 -62.14 -0.62 -28.70
C GLU A 577 -62.95 -1.77 -29.30
N GLY A 578 -62.67 -3.01 -28.89
CA GLY A 578 -63.47 -4.19 -29.27
C GLY A 578 -64.94 -4.07 -28.86
N THR A 579 -65.19 -3.76 -27.59
CA THR A 579 -66.55 -3.58 -27.06
C THR A 579 -67.29 -2.42 -27.72
N VAL A 580 -66.60 -1.29 -27.96
CA VAL A 580 -67.17 -0.13 -28.67
C VAL A 580 -67.55 -0.50 -30.09
N ASN A 581 -66.69 -1.24 -30.81
CA ASN A 581 -66.98 -1.70 -32.16
C ASN A 581 -68.20 -2.63 -32.19
N GLN A 582 -68.29 -3.56 -31.23
CA GLN A 582 -69.42 -4.47 -31.10
C GLN A 582 -70.73 -3.73 -30.81
N ARG A 583 -70.75 -2.84 -29.80
CA ARG A 583 -71.94 -2.05 -29.45
C ARG A 583 -72.35 -1.11 -30.58
N THR A 584 -71.39 -0.51 -31.27
CA THR A 584 -71.65 0.36 -32.44
C THR A 584 -72.26 -0.44 -33.60
N GLY A 585 -71.78 -1.68 -33.84
CA GLY A 585 -72.35 -2.60 -34.82
C GLY A 585 -73.81 -2.96 -34.52
N MET A 586 -74.10 -3.37 -33.28
CA MET A 586 -75.48 -3.66 -32.85
C MET A 586 -76.41 -2.45 -32.99
N LEU A 587 -75.92 -1.25 -32.69
CA LEU A 587 -76.69 -0.02 -32.80
C LEU A 587 -76.99 0.33 -34.27
N GLN A 588 -76.03 0.08 -35.18
CA GLN A 588 -76.22 0.25 -36.62
C GLN A 588 -77.24 -0.73 -37.19
N GLU A 589 -77.21 -2.00 -36.75
CA GLU A 589 -78.23 -3.00 -37.11
C GLU A 589 -79.62 -2.61 -36.61
N ALA A 590 -79.73 -2.15 -35.35
CA ALA A 590 -80.99 -1.68 -34.78
C ALA A 590 -81.53 -0.43 -35.52
N GLN A 591 -80.66 0.51 -35.91
CA GLN A 591 -81.04 1.66 -36.73
C GLN A 591 -81.56 1.21 -38.10
N MET A 592 -80.90 0.25 -38.74
CA MET A 592 -81.33 -0.27 -40.04
C MET A 592 -82.69 -0.97 -39.95
N MET A 593 -82.92 -1.74 -38.89
CA MET A 593 -84.22 -2.38 -38.62
C MET A 593 -85.32 -1.35 -38.35
N SER A 594 -85.02 -0.32 -37.56
CA SER A 594 -85.97 0.79 -37.29
C SER A 594 -86.31 1.57 -38.57
N TYR A 595 -85.32 1.88 -39.40
CA TYR A 595 -85.53 2.55 -40.68
C TYR A 595 -86.39 1.70 -41.62
N LYS A 596 -86.14 0.39 -41.68
CA LYS A 596 -86.95 -0.55 -42.48
C LYS A 596 -88.42 -0.56 -42.02
N LEU A 597 -88.66 -0.65 -40.70
CA LEU A 597 -90.00 -0.56 -40.12
C LEU A 597 -90.68 0.79 -40.43
N LEU A 598 -89.92 1.89 -40.37
CA LEU A 598 -90.43 3.23 -40.71
C LEU A 598 -90.89 3.28 -42.18
N CYS A 599 -90.12 2.72 -43.11
CA CYS A 599 -90.49 2.63 -44.52
C CYS A 599 -91.72 1.74 -44.76
N GLU A 600 -91.97 0.74 -43.93
CA GLU A 600 -93.16 -0.12 -44.00
C GLU A 600 -94.43 0.57 -43.44
N LEU A 601 -94.27 1.56 -42.54
CA LEU A 601 -95.38 2.31 -41.92
C LEU A 601 -95.84 3.53 -42.74
N LEU A 602 -95.07 3.97 -43.73
CA LEU A 602 -95.44 5.08 -44.61
C LEU A 602 -96.28 4.56 -45.80
N PRO A 603 -97.44 5.19 -46.12
CA PRO A 603 -98.26 4.76 -47.24
C PRO A 603 -97.54 4.99 -48.57
N LYS A 604 -97.66 4.00 -49.48
CA LYS A 604 -97.04 4.03 -50.82
C LYS A 604 -97.65 5.05 -51.75
#